data_AF-A0A9X2FS07-F1
#
_entry.id   AF-A0A9X2FS07-F1
#
_cell.length_a   1.000
_cell.length_b   1.000
_cell.length_c   1.000
_cell.angle_alpha   90.00
_cell.angle_beta   90.00
_cell.angle_gamma   90.00
#
_symmetry.space_group_name_H-M   'P 1'
#
loop_
_entity.id
_entity.type
_entity.pdbx_description
1 polymer ?
#
loop_
_entity_poly.entity_id
_entity_poly.type
_entity_poly.pdbx_seq_one_letter_code
_entity_poly.pdbx_strand_id
1 'polypeptide(L)'
;MPLERVEEVLSSLTKESFVGGQFAYQLDDGSYSIDAGENDIRAIYDEENAAIKFFCRYQRDMNFYDKKLMAFATKHGIDTKPCTVSSEY
;
A
#
# COMPACT_ATOMS: atom_id res chain seq x y z
N MET A 1 11.99 9.40 -2.17
CA MET A 1 11.46 9.69 -0.82
C MET A 1 12.37 9.01 0.21
N PRO A 2 12.69 9.62 1.36
CA PRO A 2 13.40 8.91 2.44
C PRO A 2 12.56 7.74 2.97
N LEU A 3 13.19 6.62 3.37
CA LEU A 3 12.49 5.42 3.86
C LEU A 3 11.59 5.70 5.07
N GLU A 4 12.05 6.53 6.01
CA GLU A 4 11.27 6.96 7.17
C GLU A 4 9.92 7.57 6.76
N ARG A 5 9.93 8.37 5.69
CA ARG A 5 8.72 9.02 5.18
C ARG A 5 7.79 8.03 4.47
N VAL A 6 8.32 6.94 3.91
CA VAL A 6 7.51 5.85 3.35
C VAL A 6 6.76 5.13 4.48
N GLU A 7 7.46 4.78 5.56
CA GLU A 7 6.85 4.11 6.71
C GLU A 7 5.80 5.00 7.40
N GLU A 8 6.03 6.30 7.51
CA GLU A 8 5.06 7.26 8.04
C GLU A 8 3.77 7.33 7.18
N VAL A 9 3.92 7.40 5.86
CA VAL A 9 2.78 7.42 4.92
C VAL A 9 2.00 6.10 5.00
N LEU A 10 2.70 4.97 4.99
CA LEU A 10 2.09 3.66 5.10
C LEU A 10 1.42 3.45 6.46
N SER A 11 2.03 3.90 7.55
CA SER A 11 1.43 3.84 8.89
C SER A 11 0.17 4.68 8.98
N SER A 12 0.14 5.85 8.33
CA SER A 12 -1.06 6.69 8.25
C SER A 12 -2.17 6.00 7.46
N LEU A 13 -1.82 5.35 6.34
CA LEU A 13 -2.76 4.53 5.58
C LEU A 13 -3.32 3.38 6.42
N THR A 14 -2.46 2.63 7.12
CA THR A 14 -2.85 1.50 7.97
C THR A 14 -3.84 1.93 9.05
N LYS A 15 -3.55 3.01 9.79
CA LYS A 15 -4.42 3.53 10.86
C LYS A 15 -5.79 3.98 10.36
N GLU A 16 -5.82 4.66 9.22
CA GLU A 16 -7.06 5.25 8.71
C GLU A 16 -7.93 4.24 7.95
N SER A 17 -7.29 3.27 7.30
CA SER A 17 -7.97 2.42 6.32
C SER A 17 -8.18 0.99 6.78
N PHE A 18 -7.50 0.49 7.81
CA PHE A 18 -7.60 -0.92 8.22
C PHE A 18 -8.07 -1.04 9.66
N VAL A 19 -9.06 -1.91 9.90
CA VAL A 19 -9.59 -2.16 11.24
C VAL A 19 -8.50 -2.82 12.08
N GLY A 20 -8.19 -2.24 13.24
CA GLY A 20 -7.09 -2.70 14.08
C GLY A 20 -5.70 -2.29 13.58
N GLY A 21 -5.60 -1.59 12.45
CA GLY A 21 -4.34 -1.07 11.92
C GLY A 21 -3.67 -0.10 12.90
N GLN A 22 -2.42 -0.39 13.28
CA GLN A 22 -1.64 0.45 14.17
C GLN A 22 -0.47 1.11 13.44
N PHE A 23 0.44 0.35 12.85
CA PHE A 23 1.59 0.87 12.13
C PHE A 23 1.91 -0.06 10.97
N ALA A 24 2.46 0.50 9.90
CA ALA A 24 3.11 -0.29 8.88
C ALA A 24 4.49 -0.70 9.39
N TYR A 25 4.94 -1.90 9.04
CA TYR A 25 6.28 -2.36 9.39
C TYR A 25 6.88 -3.17 8.24
N GLN A 26 8.19 -3.06 8.08
CA GLN A 26 8.92 -3.76 7.04
C GLN A 26 9.08 -5.25 7.42
N LEU A 27 8.94 -6.11 6.42
CA LEU A 27 9.15 -7.56 6.49
C LEU A 27 10.56 -7.90 5.99
N ASP A 28 11.00 -9.13 6.27
CA ASP A 28 12.33 -9.62 5.87
C ASP A 28 12.56 -9.61 4.35
N ASP A 29 11.48 -9.64 3.55
CA ASP A 29 11.52 -9.57 2.09
C ASP A 29 11.57 -8.12 1.53
N GLY A 30 11.65 -7.12 2.41
CA GLY A 30 11.69 -5.71 2.07
C GLY A 30 10.32 -5.07 1.79
N SER A 31 9.25 -5.86 1.74
CA SER A 31 7.88 -5.34 1.65
C SER A 31 7.38 -4.84 3.01
N TYR A 32 6.25 -4.13 3.02
CA TYR A 32 5.62 -3.62 4.21
C TYR A 32 4.28 -4.31 4.44
N SER A 33 4.06 -4.78 5.66
CA SER A 33 2.73 -5.15 6.14
C SER A 33 1.95 -3.87 6.45
N ILE A 34 0.73 -3.76 5.91
CA ILE A 34 -0.09 -2.54 6.02
C ILE A 34 -1.54 -2.80 6.46
N ASP A 35 -1.90 -4.05 6.69
CA ASP A 35 -3.28 -4.52 6.91
C ASP A 35 -3.47 -5.21 8.26
N ALA A 36 -2.70 -4.78 9.26
CA ALA A 36 -2.74 -5.34 10.63
C ALA A 36 -2.37 -6.84 10.71
N GLY A 37 -1.63 -7.36 9.72
CA GLY A 37 -1.12 -8.74 9.74
C GLY A 37 -2.05 -9.77 9.09
N GLU A 38 -3.17 -9.34 8.49
CA GLU A 38 -4.06 -10.21 7.71
C GLU A 38 -3.37 -10.77 6.46
N ASN A 39 -2.35 -10.06 5.96
CA ASN A 39 -1.54 -10.49 4.81
C ASN A 39 -2.36 -10.67 3.52
N ASP A 40 -3.40 -9.84 3.37
CA ASP A 40 -4.23 -9.71 2.17
C ASP A 40 -3.70 -8.62 1.24
N ILE A 41 -2.97 -7.64 1.76
CA ILE A 41 -2.32 -6.59 0.98
C ILE A 41 -0.98 -6.16 1.58
N ARG A 42 0.01 -5.99 0.70
CA ARG A 42 1.35 -5.49 1.05
C ARG A 42 1.71 -4.27 0.24
N ALA A 43 2.61 -3.45 0.76
CA ALA A 43 3.23 -2.36 0.03
C ALA A 43 4.71 -2.67 -0.27
N ILE A 44 5.19 -2.22 -1.43
CA ILE A 44 6.61 -2.26 -1.81
C ILE A 44 7.00 -0.86 -2.24
N TYR A 45 8.12 -0.37 -1.72
CA TYR A 45 8.67 0.90 -2.16
C TYR A 45 9.60 0.67 -3.35
N ASP A 46 9.25 1.27 -4.48
CA ASP A 46 10.05 1.33 -5.69
C ASP A 46 10.90 2.60 -5.64
N GLU A 47 12.17 2.44 -5.25
CA GLU A 47 13.11 3.55 -5.10
C GLU A 47 13.39 4.26 -6.42
N GLU A 48 13.52 3.51 -7.52
CA GLU A 48 13.84 4.02 -8.85
C GLU A 48 12.76 5.01 -9.34
N ASN A 49 11.50 4.67 -9.09
CA ASN A 49 10.35 5.48 -9.50
C ASN A 49 9.81 6.38 -8.38
N ALA A 50 10.44 6.34 -7.19
CA ALA A 50 9.97 7.00 -5.97
C ALA A 50 8.46 6.75 -5.71
N ALA A 51 8.01 5.51 -5.91
CA ALA A 51 6.61 5.12 -5.90
C ALA A 51 6.33 4.00 -4.88
N ILE A 52 5.13 4.00 -4.30
CA ILE A 52 4.64 2.91 -3.45
C ILE A 52 3.71 2.04 -4.29
N LYS A 53 4.06 0.77 -4.46
CA LYS A 53 3.25 -0.23 -5.17
C LYS A 53 2.52 -1.11 -4.17
N PHE A 54 1.29 -1.48 -4.47
CA PHE A 54 0.46 -2.32 -3.62
C PHE A 54 0.21 -3.67 -4.28
N PHE A 55 0.33 -4.73 -3.50
CA PHE A 55 0.17 -6.11 -3.96
C PHE A 55 -0.96 -6.75 -3.16
N CYS A 56 -2.06 -7.04 -3.83
CA CYS A 56 -3.18 -7.77 -3.26
C CYS A 56 -2.94 -9.27 -3.40
N ARG A 57 -3.21 -10.02 -2.34
CA ARG A 57 -3.13 -11.50 -2.35
C ARG A 57 -4.17 -12.12 -3.27
N TYR A 58 -5.35 -11.53 -3.34
CA TYR A 58 -6.48 -12.03 -4.12
C TYR A 58 -6.96 -11.00 -5.13
N GLN A 59 -7.06 -11.40 -6.41
CA GLN A 59 -7.50 -10.54 -7.50
C GLN A 59 -8.92 -9.97 -7.26
N ARG A 60 -9.81 -10.76 -6.65
CA ARG A 60 -11.20 -10.34 -6.35
C ARG A 60 -11.26 -9.11 -5.43
N ASP A 61 -10.24 -8.92 -4.59
CA ASP A 61 -10.18 -7.86 -3.59
C ASP A 61 -9.46 -6.61 -4.13
N MET A 62 -8.88 -6.66 -5.33
CA MET A 62 -8.18 -5.52 -5.95
C MET A 62 -9.07 -4.28 -6.04
N ASN A 63 -10.30 -4.42 -6.55
CA ASN A 63 -11.22 -3.29 -6.68
C ASN A 63 -11.65 -2.70 -5.31
N PHE A 64 -11.66 -3.53 -4.26
CA PHE A 64 -11.96 -3.07 -2.91
C PHE A 64 -10.80 -2.26 -2.36
N TYR A 65 -9.57 -2.76 -2.49
CA TYR A 65 -8.38 -2.06 -2.02
C TYR A 65 -8.06 -0.82 -2.86
N ASP A 66 -8.22 -0.84 -4.19
CA ASP A 66 -8.04 0.33 -5.04
C ASP A 66 -8.92 1.50 -4.60
N LYS A 67 -10.21 1.24 -4.31
CA LYS A 67 -11.11 2.29 -3.80
C LYS A 67 -10.63 2.88 -2.48
N LYS A 68 -10.13 2.04 -1.59
CA LYS A 68 -9.61 2.44 -0.27
C LYS A 68 -8.32 3.26 -0.41
N LEU A 69 -7.40 2.83 -1.27
CA LEU A 69 -6.15 3.53 -1.59
C LEU A 69 -6.43 4.88 -2.26
N MET A 70 -7.34 4.92 -3.23
CA MET A 70 -7.74 6.15 -3.92
C MET A 70 -8.38 7.16 -2.96
N ALA A 71 -9.22 6.70 -2.01
CA ALA A 71 -9.82 7.56 -1.01
C ALA A 71 -8.76 8.17 -0.08
N PHE A 72 -7.80 7.35 0.38
CA PHE A 72 -6.67 7.83 1.17
C PHE A 72 -5.81 8.84 0.39
N ALA A 73 -5.42 8.49 -0.83
CA ALA A 73 -4.57 9.34 -1.66
C ALA A 73 -5.24 10.70 -1.97
N THR A 74 -6.53 10.69 -2.32
CA THR A 74 -7.32 11.91 -2.54
C THR A 74 -7.36 12.79 -1.30
N LYS A 75 -7.59 12.19 -0.12
CA LYS A 75 -7.66 12.91 1.16
C LYS A 75 -6.35 13.61 1.52
N HIS A 76 -5.21 12.99 1.20
CA HIS A 76 -3.88 13.47 1.56
C HIS A 76 -3.15 14.18 0.40
N GLY A 77 -3.80 14.37 -0.75
CA GLY A 77 -3.21 15.03 -1.93
C GLY A 77 -2.04 14.24 -2.55
N ILE A 78 -2.08 12.91 -2.48
CA ILE A 78 -1.08 12.01 -3.05
C ILE A 78 -1.46 11.71 -4.50
N ASP A 79 -0.50 11.85 -5.41
CA ASP A 79 -0.70 11.49 -6.82
C ASP A 79 -0.80 9.97 -6.99
N THR A 80 -1.81 9.51 -7.73
CA THR A 80 -2.08 8.10 -7.98
C THR A 80 -1.93 7.80 -9.46
N LYS A 81 -1.08 6.83 -9.79
CA LYS A 81 -0.97 6.28 -11.14
C LYS A 81 -1.63 4.90 -11.17
N PRO A 82 -2.57 4.64 -12.08
CA PRO A 82 -3.09 3.29 -12.28
C PRO A 82 -1.92 2.36 -12.61
N CYS A 83 -1.76 1.28 -11.85
CA CYS A 83 -0.78 0.27 -12.18
C CYS A 83 -1.38 -0.67 -13.24
N THR A 84 -1.07 -0.44 -14.51
CA THR A 84 -1.46 -1.35 -15.60
C THR A 84 -0.51 -2.56 -15.58
N VAL A 85 -0.72 -3.49 -14.65
CA VAL A 85 -0.10 -4.82 -14.77
C VAL A 85 -0.99 -5.62 -15.70
N SER A 86 -0.58 -5.75 -16.96
CA SER A 86 -1.11 -6.77 -17.85
C SER A 86 -0.83 -8.12 -17.19
N SER A 87 -1.89 -8.81 -16.75
CA SER A 87 -1.80 -10.21 -16.34
C SER A 87 -1.45 -11.04 -17.58
N GLU A 88 -0.17 -11.17 -17.91
CA GLU A 88 0.29 -12.25 -18.77
C GLU A 88 0.49 -13.49 -17.88
N TYR A 89 -0.51 -14.37 -17.93
CA TYR A 89 -0.36 -15.79 -17.62
C TYR A 89 -0.56 -16.58 -18.92
#